data_AF-A0A563W239-F1
#
_entry.id   AF-A0A563W239-F1
#
_cell.length_a   1.000
_cell.length_b   1.000
_cell.length_c   1.000
_cell.angle_alpha   90.00
_cell.angle_beta   90.00
_cell.angle_gamma   90.00
#
_symmetry.space_group_name_H-M   'P 1'
#
loop_
_entity.id
_entity.type
_entity.pdbx_description
1 polymer ?
#
loop_
_entity_poly.entity_id
_entity_poly.type
_entity_poly.pdbx_seq_one_letter_code
_entity_poly.pdbx_strand_id
1 'polypeptide(L)'
;MDNLPAHQVKAIAPLIEAVGARVLELSPYSPEFNPIEHWWSQLKAFLRQFSPRTSKRVDTLIKIAMDLMNPQHLRNWFAHCCYCPL
;
A
#
# COMPACT_ATOMS: atom_id res chain seq x y z
N MET A 1 -4.69 -1.56 8.87
CA MET A 1 -3.26 -1.29 9.14
C MET A 1 -2.66 -2.56 9.67
N ASP A 2 -1.39 -2.81 9.34
CA ASP A 2 -0.68 -3.94 9.94
C ASP A 2 -0.31 -3.62 11.39
N ASN A 3 0.23 -4.62 12.10
CA ASN A 3 0.55 -4.52 13.53
C ASN A 3 1.92 -3.89 13.82
N LEU A 4 2.46 -3.05 12.93
CA LEU A 4 3.67 -2.29 13.22
C LEU A 4 3.46 -1.43 14.49
N PRO A 5 4.38 -1.42 15.47
CA PRO A 5 4.19 -0.66 16.71
C PRO A 5 3.94 0.85 16.50
N ALA A 6 4.44 1.41 15.39
CA ALA A 6 4.18 2.79 14.99
C ALA A 6 2.70 3.07 14.69
N HIS A 7 1.95 2.06 14.25
CA HIS A 7 0.51 2.14 13.98
C HIS A 7 -0.34 2.11 15.26
N GLN A 8 0.19 1.51 16.34
CA GLN A 8 -0.54 1.30 17.59
C GLN A 8 -0.33 2.42 18.63
N VAL A 9 0.33 3.51 18.24
CA VAL A 9 0.46 4.69 19.10
C VAL A 9 -0.93 5.24 19.40
N LYS A 10 -1.24 5.46 20.68
CA LYS A 10 -2.58 5.85 21.17
C LYS A 10 -3.24 7.02 20.43
N ALA A 11 -2.45 7.92 19.85
CA ALA A 11 -2.94 9.08 19.12
C ALA A 11 -3.38 8.78 17.68
N ILE A 12 -2.92 7.67 17.06
CA ILE A 12 -3.11 7.40 15.63
C ILE A 12 -4.58 7.14 15.28
N ALA A 13 -5.24 6.20 15.97
CA ALA A 13 -6.64 5.90 15.68
C ALA A 13 -7.57 7.12 15.86
N PRO A 14 -7.49 7.91 16.96
CA PRO A 14 -8.27 9.13 17.10
C PRO A 14 -8.04 10.16 15.97
N LEU A 15 -6.80 10.31 15.50
CA LEU A 15 -6.49 11.24 14.40
C LEU A 15 -7.10 10.78 13.06
N ILE A 16 -7.12 9.47 12.81
CA ILE A 16 -7.75 8.91 11.61
C ILE A 16 -9.28 9.03 11.70
N GLU A 17 -9.87 8.72 12.85
CA GLU A 17 -11.32 8.80 13.05
C GLU A 17 -11.84 10.24 13.02
N ALA A 18 -11.03 11.22 13.45
CA ALA A 18 -11.39 12.64 13.39
C ALA A 18 -11.65 13.17 11.97
N VAL A 19 -11.13 12.51 10.93
CA VAL A 19 -11.40 12.86 9.52
C VAL A 19 -12.53 12.01 8.89
N GLY A 20 -13.25 11.23 9.70
CA GLY A 20 -14.37 10.39 9.26
C GLY A 20 -13.96 9.04 8.67
N ALA A 21 -12.68 8.68 8.73
CA ALA A 21 -12.19 7.36 8.34
C ALA A 21 -12.37 6.34 9.47
N ARG A 22 -12.25 5.05 9.14
CA ARG A 22 -12.26 3.94 10.11
C ARG A 22 -10.95 3.20 10.06
N VAL A 23 -10.40 2.88 11.23
CA VAL A 23 -9.24 1.99 11.32
C VAL A 23 -9.70 0.54 11.22
N LEU A 24 -9.13 -0.20 10.27
CA LEU A 24 -9.30 -1.65 10.12
C LEU A 24 -7.98 -2.33 10.45
N GLU A 25 -7.85 -2.90 11.64
CA GLU A 25 -6.65 -3.62 12.04
C GLU A 25 -6.60 -5.01 11.39
N LEU A 26 -5.42 -5.40 10.91
CA LEU A 26 -5.19 -6.72 10.34
C LEU A 26 -4.79 -7.71 11.44
N SER A 27 -5.16 -8.98 11.27
CA SER A 27 -4.59 -10.06 12.09
C SER A 27 -3.06 -10.09 11.92
N PRO A 28 -2.29 -10.40 12.98
CA PRO A 28 -0.85 -10.60 12.87
C PRO A 28 -0.49 -11.60 11.77
N TYR A 29 0.56 -11.29 11.02
CA TYR A 29 1.08 -12.13 9.94
C TYR A 29 0.08 -12.46 8.83
N SER A 30 -0.89 -11.58 8.57
CA SER A 30 -1.86 -11.74 7.48
C SER A 30 -1.65 -10.77 6.31
N PRO A 31 -0.51 -10.82 5.59
CA PRO A 31 -0.23 -9.94 4.47
C PRO A 31 -1.17 -10.15 3.27
N GLU A 32 -1.81 -11.32 3.16
CA GLU A 32 -2.81 -11.65 2.13
C GLU A 32 -4.04 -10.74 2.17
N PHE A 33 -4.33 -10.13 3.33
CA PHE A 33 -5.40 -9.16 3.50
C PHE A 33 -4.92 -7.70 3.38
N ASN A 34 -3.67 -7.46 2.95
CA ASN A 34 -3.14 -6.10 2.82
C ASN A 34 -2.94 -5.70 1.34
N PRO A 35 -3.85 -4.91 0.72
CA PRO A 35 -3.78 -4.61 -0.71
C PRO A 35 -2.50 -3.91 -1.16
N ILE A 36 -1.80 -3.20 -0.26
CA ILE A 36 -0.54 -2.50 -0.59
C ILE A 36 0.58 -3.49 -0.95
N GLU A 37 0.50 -4.75 -0.52
CA GLU A 37 1.51 -5.75 -0.82
C GLU A 37 1.56 -6.07 -2.32
N HIS A 38 0.42 -6.06 -3.00
CA HIS A 38 0.36 -6.19 -4.46
C HIS A 38 1.04 -5.02 -5.16
N TRP A 39 0.83 -3.80 -4.68
CA TRP A 39 1.52 -2.61 -5.19
C TRP A 39 3.03 -2.73 -5.02
N TRP A 40 3.51 -3.09 -3.82
CA TRP A 40 4.93 -3.25 -3.56
C TRP A 40 5.57 -4.33 -4.43
N SER A 41 4.89 -5.45 -4.67
CA SER A 41 5.35 -6.51 -5.56
C SER A 41 5.58 -5.97 -6.98
N GLN A 42 4.57 -5.28 -7.55
CA GLN A 42 4.66 -4.71 -8.90
C GLN A 42 5.69 -3.60 -9.01
N LEU A 43 5.72 -2.66 -8.05
CA LEU A 43 6.68 -1.58 -8.03
C LEU A 43 8.12 -2.11 -7.97
N LYS A 44 8.40 -3.09 -7.10
CA LYS A 44 9.72 -3.72 -7.04
C LYS A 44 10.09 -4.40 -8.36
N ALA A 45 9.16 -5.10 -9.00
CA ALA A 45 9.39 -5.72 -10.30
C ALA A 45 9.72 -4.68 -11.37
N PHE A 46 8.99 -3.56 -11.40
CA PHE A 46 9.26 -2.43 -12.29
C PHE A 46 10.65 -1.82 -12.04
N LEU A 47 10.98 -1.47 -10.79
CA LEU A 47 12.26 -0.87 -10.42
C LEU A 47 13.46 -1.77 -10.79
N ARG A 48 13.33 -3.09 -10.61
CA ARG A 48 14.39 -4.06 -10.94
C ARG A 48 14.75 -4.05 -12.42
N GLN A 49 13.81 -3.76 -13.32
CA GLN A 49 14.08 -3.67 -14.77
C GLN A 49 15.08 -2.56 -15.11
N PHE A 50 15.13 -1.49 -14.30
CA PHE A 50 16.02 -0.35 -14.52
C PHE A 50 17.30 -0.40 -13.67
N SER A 51 17.34 -1.29 -12.67
CA SER A 51 18.49 -1.46 -11.75
C SER A 51 19.07 -0.11 -11.24
N PRO A 52 18.23 0.80 -10.68
CA PRO A 52 18.66 2.14 -10.29
C PRO A 52 19.74 2.10 -9.21
N ARG A 53 20.73 2.99 -9.30
CA ARG A 53 21.88 3.07 -8.37
C ARG A 53 21.91 4.34 -7.52
N THR A 54 20.88 5.17 -7.63
CA THR A 54 20.75 6.41 -6.86
C THR A 54 19.32 6.58 -6.38
N SER A 55 19.14 7.20 -5.22
CA SER A 55 17.82 7.56 -4.68
C SER A 55 17.02 8.40 -5.68
N LYS A 56 17.64 9.41 -6.28
CA LYS A 56 17.00 10.26 -7.31
C LYS A 56 16.41 9.45 -8.48
N ARG A 57 17.10 8.39 -8.93
CA ARG A 57 16.57 7.51 -9.98
C ARG A 57 15.42 6.65 -9.46
N VAL A 58 15.51 6.14 -8.23
CA VAL A 58 14.39 5.43 -7.58
C VAL A 58 13.17 6.34 -7.50
N ASP A 59 13.32 7.57 -6.99
CA ASP A 59 12.22 8.54 -6.86
C ASP A 59 11.56 8.85 -8.21
N THR A 60 12.38 9.04 -9.25
CA THR A 60 11.90 9.29 -10.62
C THR A 60 11.09 8.10 -11.13
N LEU A 61 11.57 6.88 -10.92
CA LEU A 61 10.88 5.67 -11.36
C LEU A 61 9.61 5.40 -10.55
N ILE A 62 9.59 5.69 -9.24
CA ILE A 62 8.37 5.62 -8.42
C ILE A 62 7.33 6.58 -8.98
N LYS A 63 7.70 7.82 -9.31
CA LYS A 63 6.79 8.78 -9.93
C LYS A 63 6.19 8.24 -11.23
N ILE A 64 7.03 7.70 -12.12
CA ILE A 64 6.57 7.09 -13.37
C ILE A 64 5.62 5.91 -13.09
N ALA A 65 5.96 5.04 -12.14
CA ALA A 65 5.11 3.90 -11.78
C ALA A 65 3.73 4.35 -11.26
N MET A 66 3.68 5.44 -10.49
CA MET A 66 2.43 6.05 -10.02
C MET A 66 1.59 6.59 -11.18
N ASP A 67 2.22 7.25 -12.16
CA ASP A 67 1.55 7.79 -13.35
C ASP A 67 0.99 6.68 -14.26
N LEU A 68 1.55 5.46 -14.18
CA LEU A 68 1.11 4.28 -14.94
C LEU A 68 0.06 3.43 -14.22
N MET A 69 -0.38 3.81 -13.02
CA MET A 69 -1.36 3.02 -12.27
C MET A 69 -2.72 2.94 -12.97
N ASN A 70 -3.23 1.72 -13.10
CA ASN A 70 -4.58 1.46 -13.58
C ASN A 70 -5.55 1.32 -12.40
N PRO A 71 -6.57 2.19 -12.27
CA PRO A 71 -7.58 2.07 -11.21
C PRO A 71 -8.30 0.72 -11.16
N GLN A 72 -8.46 0.03 -12.30
CA GLN A 72 -9.06 -1.30 -12.32
C GLN A 72 -8.16 -2.34 -11.65
N HIS A 73 -6.83 -2.23 -11.78
CA HIS A 73 -5.91 -3.12 -11.07
C HIS A 73 -5.99 -2.91 -9.56
N LEU A 74 -6.11 -1.66 -9.11
CA LEU A 74 -6.30 -1.34 -7.69
C LEU A 74 -7.57 -2.01 -7.16
N ARG A 75 -8.71 -1.83 -7.84
CA ARG A 75 -9.97 -2.49 -7.47
C ARG A 75 -9.83 -4.01 -7.38
N ASN A 76 -9.13 -4.62 -8.34
CA ASN A 76 -8.90 -6.07 -8.35
C ASN A 76 -8.04 -6.54 -7.15
N TRP A 77 -7.03 -5.77 -6.71
CA TRP A 77 -6.25 -6.11 -5.52
C TRP A 77 -7.08 -6.02 -4.25
N PHE A 78 -7.91 -4.98 -4.10
CA PHE A 78 -8.84 -4.89 -2.97
C PHE A 78 -9.80 -6.09 -2.93
N ALA A 79 -10.40 -6.44 -4.08
CA ALA A 79 -11.25 -7.63 -4.19
C ALA A 79 -10.52 -8.93 -3.85
N HIS A 80 -9.27 -9.08 -4.30
CA HIS A 80 -8.43 -10.24 -3.98
C HIS A 80 -8.15 -10.36 -2.47
N CYS A 81 -7.99 -9.23 -1.78
CA CYS A 81 -7.80 -9.16 -0.33
C CYS A 81 -9.12 -9.19 0.47
N CYS A 82 -10.22 -9.69 -0.11
CA CYS A 82 -11.55 -9.81 0.52
C CYS A 82 -12.25 -8.48 0.85
N TYR A 83 -11.83 -7.35 0.26
CA TYR A 83 -12.57 -6.09 0.36
C TYR A 83 -13.48 -5.94 -0.84
N CYS A 84 -14.78 -5.70 -0.61
CA CYS A 84 -15.70 -5.39 -1.70
C CYS A 84 -15.39 -3.98 -2.24
N PRO A 85 -14.84 -3.82 -3.46
CA PRO A 85 -14.71 -2.49 -4.04
C PRO A 85 -16.12 -2.01 -4.44
N LEU A 86 -16.55 -0.89 -3.85
CA LEU A 86 -17.75 -0.17 -4.30
C LEU A 86 -17.62 0.27 -5.77
#